data_AF-A0A3D1AH38-F1
#
_entry.id   AF-A0A3D1AH38-F1
#
_cell.length_a   1.000
_cell.length_b   1.000
_cell.length_c   1.000
_cell.angle_alpha   90.00
_cell.angle_beta   90.00
_cell.angle_gamma   90.00
#
_symmetry.space_group_name_H-M   'P 1'
#
loop_
_entity.id
_entity.type
_entity.pdbx_description
1 polymer ?
#
loop_
_entity_poly.entity_id
_entity_poly.type
_entity_poly.pdbx_seq_one_letter_code
_entity_poly.pdbx_strand_id
1 'polypeptide(L)'
;MKHELCCIGHITLDKVTTPQKTVHMPGGTSFYVSHAIRNFNDIDYALITAVGDSERHVTDKMQAQGIRTTVLPSAYSVFFENIYGENSDERKQRVRAKADPFTIEQLQDIESGIFHLGALLADDFSPDIIRYLAGKGRVSVDSQGYLREVRDTHVYATDWKNKQDVLKYIHFLKA
;
A
#
# COMPACT_ATOMS: atom_id res chain seq x y z
N MET A 1 15.12 -15.59 -7.56
CA MET A 1 15.82 -15.24 -6.30
C MET A 1 14.77 -14.98 -5.24
N LYS A 2 14.99 -15.40 -3.99
CA LYS A 2 14.06 -15.18 -2.88
C LYS A 2 14.54 -13.97 -2.09
N HIS A 3 13.72 -12.92 -2.02
CA HIS A 3 14.03 -11.71 -1.25
C HIS A 3 13.86 -11.93 0.25
N GLU A 4 14.52 -11.14 1.08
CA GLU A 4 14.28 -11.17 2.53
C GLU A 4 12.95 -10.51 2.87
N LEU A 5 12.69 -9.34 2.29
CA LEU A 5 11.47 -8.56 2.48
C LEU A 5 10.92 -8.07 1.14
N CYS A 6 9.66 -8.41 0.87
CA CYS A 6 8.90 -7.88 -0.25
C CYS A 6 7.72 -7.06 0.27
N CYS A 7 7.70 -5.76 -0.03
CA CYS A 7 6.52 -4.93 0.22
C CYS A 7 5.61 -4.95 -1.01
N ILE A 8 4.32 -5.16 -0.77
CA ILE A 8 3.28 -5.13 -1.80
C ILE A 8 2.27 -4.07 -1.39
N GLY A 9 2.00 -3.11 -2.26
CA GLY A 9 0.95 -2.11 -2.04
C GLY A 9 1.06 -0.93 -3.00
N HIS A 10 -0.02 -0.18 -3.15
CA HIS A 10 -0.06 0.96 -4.07
C HIS A 10 0.76 2.13 -3.55
N ILE A 11 1.29 2.91 -4.50
CA ILE A 11 1.75 4.28 -4.26
C ILE A 11 0.58 5.20 -4.60
N THR A 12 0.37 6.22 -3.78
CA THR A 12 -0.73 7.16 -3.96
C THR A 12 -0.26 8.47 -4.55
N LEU A 13 -1.17 9.13 -5.27
CA LEU A 13 -1.16 10.58 -5.37
C LEU A 13 -1.95 11.12 -4.18
N ASP A 14 -1.33 11.95 -3.34
CA ASP A 14 -2.01 12.59 -2.22
C ASP A 14 -2.13 14.10 -2.49
N LYS A 15 -3.36 14.60 -2.46
CA LYS A 15 -3.64 16.04 -2.31
C LYS A 15 -3.84 16.32 -0.84
N VAL A 16 -2.89 17.02 -0.24
CA VAL A 16 -2.92 17.42 1.17
C VAL A 16 -3.30 18.88 1.26
N THR A 17 -4.45 19.17 1.87
CA THR A 17 -4.94 20.53 2.12
C THR A 17 -4.91 20.82 3.61
N THR A 18 -4.18 21.86 4.00
CA THR A 18 -4.19 22.46 5.35
C THR A 18 -4.72 23.90 5.25
N PRO A 19 -4.98 24.60 6.37
CA PRO A 19 -5.41 26.00 6.32
C PRO A 19 -4.41 26.92 5.59
N GLN A 20 -3.12 26.56 5.59
CA GLN A 20 -2.05 27.39 5.02
C GLN A 20 -1.74 27.06 3.56
N LYS A 21 -1.90 25.81 3.12
CA LYS A 21 -1.50 25.39 1.77
C LYS A 21 -2.22 24.13 1.28
N THR A 22 -2.20 23.95 -0.04
CA THR A 22 -2.50 22.67 -0.68
C THR A 22 -1.27 22.19 -1.45
N VAL A 23 -0.90 20.93 -1.25
CA VAL A 23 0.23 20.29 -1.95
C VAL A 23 -0.20 18.96 -2.55
N HIS A 24 0.41 18.60 -3.68
CA HIS A 24 0.29 17.29 -4.29
C HIS A 24 1.62 16.56 -4.09
N MET A 25 1.58 15.34 -3.58
CA MET A 25 2.78 14.57 -3.29
C MET A 25 2.52 13.07 -3.37
N PRO A 26 3.55 12.26 -3.67
CA PRO A 26 3.43 10.82 -3.57
C PRO A 26 3.28 10.39 -2.11
N GLY A 27 2.50 9.33 -1.90
CA GLY A 27 2.23 8.76 -0.58
C GLY A 27 1.95 7.27 -0.64
N GLY A 28 1.23 6.78 0.37
CA GLY A 28 0.90 5.37 0.54
C GLY A 28 1.90 4.61 1.40
N THR A 29 1.43 3.56 2.07
CA THR A 29 2.25 2.75 3.01
C THR A 29 3.50 2.23 2.33
N SER A 30 3.38 1.66 1.14
CA SER A 30 4.51 1.10 0.40
C SER A 30 5.53 2.15 -0.03
N PHE A 31 5.11 3.38 -0.31
CA PHE A 31 6.03 4.49 -0.60
C PHE A 31 6.90 4.80 0.63
N TYR A 32 6.28 4.98 1.80
CA TYR A 32 7.00 5.31 3.03
C TYR A 32 7.89 4.16 3.52
N VAL A 33 7.38 2.93 3.51
CA VAL A 33 8.16 1.73 3.88
C VAL A 33 9.38 1.59 2.97
N SER A 34 9.22 1.73 1.66
CA SER A 34 10.35 1.62 0.72
C SER A 34 11.41 2.70 0.96
N HIS A 35 11.00 3.93 1.24
CA HIS A 35 11.93 5.02 1.52
C HIS A 35 12.62 4.89 2.88
N ALA A 36 12.02 4.20 3.85
CA ALA A 36 12.65 3.87 5.11
C ALA A 36 13.66 2.72 4.93
N ILE A 37 13.23 1.61 4.34
CA ILE A 37 14.03 0.39 4.17
C ILE A 37 15.26 0.61 3.28
N ARG A 38 15.17 1.49 2.27
CA ARG A 38 16.33 1.77 1.38
C ARG A 38 17.57 2.33 2.10
N ASN A 39 17.44 2.82 3.33
CA ASN A 39 18.59 3.33 4.10
C ASN A 39 19.35 2.20 4.83
N PHE A 40 18.85 0.97 4.76
CA PHE A 40 19.53 -0.23 5.28
C PHE A 40 20.29 -0.89 4.14
N ASN A 41 21.57 -1.16 4.36
CA ASN A 41 22.46 -1.74 3.34
C ASN A 41 22.53 -3.28 3.42
N ASP A 42 21.88 -3.86 4.42
CA ASP A 42 21.95 -5.26 4.83
C ASP A 42 20.60 -5.99 4.72
N ILE A 43 19.63 -5.40 4.00
CA ILE A 43 18.30 -5.98 3.78
C ILE A 43 18.06 -6.16 2.28
N ASP A 44 17.84 -7.40 1.83
CA ASP A 44 17.41 -7.66 0.44
C ASP A 44 15.91 -7.35 0.28
N TYR A 45 15.64 -6.13 -0.18
CA TYR A 45 14.31 -5.57 -0.33
C TYR A 45 13.81 -5.55 -1.79
N ALA A 46 12.51 -5.77 -1.96
CA ALA A 46 11.79 -5.50 -3.20
C ALA A 46 10.43 -4.85 -2.94
N LEU A 47 10.04 -3.94 -3.83
CA LEU A 47 8.72 -3.32 -3.87
C LEU A 47 7.92 -3.85 -5.06
N ILE A 48 6.67 -4.22 -4.82
CA ILE A 48 5.67 -4.51 -5.84
C ILE A 48 4.55 -3.51 -5.67
N THR A 49 4.27 -2.75 -6.71
CA THR A 49 3.26 -1.70 -6.67
C THR A 49 2.45 -1.68 -7.96
N ALA A 50 1.29 -1.04 -7.93
CA ALA A 50 0.49 -0.79 -9.13
C ALA A 50 0.10 0.70 -9.12
N VAL A 51 0.38 1.38 -10.22
CA VAL A 51 0.04 2.80 -10.43
C VAL A 51 -0.41 2.99 -11.87
N GLY A 52 -1.30 3.95 -12.09
CA GLY A 52 -1.63 4.42 -13.43
C GLY A 52 -0.55 5.34 -14.00
N ASP A 53 -0.70 5.70 -15.28
CA ASP A 53 0.29 6.51 -16.02
C ASP A 53 0.64 7.85 -15.37
N SER A 54 -0.29 8.45 -14.62
CA SER A 54 -0.03 9.71 -13.93
C SER A 54 1.12 9.62 -12.93
N GLU A 55 1.29 8.47 -12.25
CA GLU A 55 2.29 8.30 -11.18
C GLU A 55 3.48 7.42 -11.60
N ARG A 56 3.62 7.05 -12.88
CA ARG A 56 4.80 6.29 -13.35
C ARG A 56 6.12 7.02 -13.07
N HIS A 57 6.11 8.34 -13.19
CA HIS A 57 7.27 9.18 -12.88
C HIS A 57 7.73 9.03 -11.41
N VAL A 58 6.83 8.69 -10.48
CA VAL A 58 7.17 8.44 -9.07
C VAL A 58 7.92 7.12 -8.94
N THR A 59 7.43 6.06 -9.60
CA THR A 59 8.09 4.74 -9.57
C THR A 59 9.45 4.77 -10.26
N ASP A 60 9.60 5.52 -11.35
CA ASP A 60 10.88 5.68 -12.05
C ASP A 60 11.91 6.36 -11.14
N LYS A 61 11.48 7.38 -10.39
CA LYS A 61 12.33 8.06 -9.40
C LYS A 61 12.74 7.12 -8.26
N MET A 62 11.84 6.27 -7.78
CA MET A 62 12.15 5.27 -6.76
C MET A 62 13.19 4.25 -7.25
N GLN A 63 13.06 3.78 -8.50
CA GLN A 63 14.05 2.91 -9.13
C GLN A 63 15.41 3.60 -9.29
N ALA A 64 15.42 4.86 -9.75
CA ALA A 64 16.64 5.67 -9.84
C ALA A 64 17.31 5.92 -8.47
N GLN A 65 16.54 5.83 -7.38
CA GLN A 65 17.03 5.89 -6.00
C GLN A 65 17.50 4.53 -5.45
N GLY A 66 17.56 3.49 -6.27
CA GLY A 66 18.05 2.16 -5.91
C GLY A 66 16.99 1.23 -5.32
N ILE A 67 15.72 1.62 -5.29
CA ILE A 67 14.64 0.76 -4.78
C ILE A 67 14.24 -0.22 -5.87
N ARG A 68 14.52 -1.52 -5.68
CA ARG A 68 14.10 -2.58 -6.60
C ARG A 68 12.58 -2.63 -6.66
N THR A 69 11.99 -2.09 -7.72
CA THR A 69 10.55 -1.88 -7.85
C THR A 69 10.00 -2.57 -9.08
N THR A 70 9.00 -3.42 -8.91
CA THR A 70 8.16 -3.96 -9.99
C THR A 70 6.85 -3.19 -10.02
N VAL A 71 6.52 -2.64 -11.19
CA VAL A 71 5.29 -1.87 -11.39
C VAL A 71 4.31 -2.69 -12.21
N LEU A 72 3.22 -3.11 -11.58
CA LEU A 72 2.11 -3.79 -12.21
C LEU A 72 1.22 -2.78 -12.97
N PRO A 73 0.50 -3.22 -14.01
CA PRO A 73 -0.46 -2.38 -14.70
C PRO A 73 -1.62 -2.02 -13.77
N SER A 74 -2.08 -0.78 -13.88
CA SER A 74 -3.32 -0.32 -13.25
C SER A 74 -3.92 0.79 -14.12
N ALA A 75 -5.24 0.82 -14.27
CA ALA A 75 -5.92 1.88 -15.02
C ALA A 75 -5.72 3.26 -14.36
N TYR A 76 -5.71 3.30 -13.04
CA TYR A 76 -5.55 4.53 -12.26
C TYR A 76 -4.55 4.35 -11.11
N SER A 77 -4.09 5.46 -10.54
CA SER A 77 -3.41 5.45 -9.25
C SER A 77 -4.42 5.71 -8.13
N VAL A 78 -4.15 5.20 -6.93
CA VAL A 78 -4.94 5.59 -5.77
C VAL A 78 -4.75 7.09 -5.56
N PHE A 79 -5.85 7.84 -5.54
CA PHE A 79 -5.83 9.28 -5.32
C PHE A 79 -6.55 9.60 -4.01
N PHE A 80 -5.80 10.04 -3.01
CA PHE A 80 -6.37 10.55 -1.76
C PHE A 80 -6.43 12.07 -1.74
N GLU A 81 -7.52 12.60 -1.20
CA GLU A 81 -7.54 13.95 -0.64
C GLU A 81 -7.52 13.85 0.87
N ASN A 82 -6.51 14.44 1.49
CA ASN A 82 -6.35 14.54 2.94
C ASN A 82 -6.53 16.01 3.35
N ILE A 83 -7.63 16.30 4.03
CA ILE A 83 -7.99 17.65 4.46
C ILE A 83 -7.81 17.74 5.97
N TYR A 84 -6.96 18.67 6.39
CA TYR A 84 -6.62 18.92 7.79
C TYR A 84 -7.13 20.30 8.20
N GLY A 85 -7.65 20.40 9.43
CA GLY A 85 -7.98 21.67 10.06
C GLY A 85 -6.75 22.32 10.72
N GLU A 86 -6.98 23.27 11.63
CA GLU A 86 -5.91 23.80 12.50
C GLU A 86 -5.34 22.71 13.42
N ASN A 87 -6.21 21.79 13.86
CA ASN A 87 -5.80 20.56 14.51
C ASN A 87 -5.42 19.51 13.45
N SER A 88 -4.14 19.16 13.37
CA SER A 88 -3.63 18.16 12.41
C SER A 88 -4.12 16.74 12.68
N ASP A 89 -4.65 16.46 13.87
CA ASP A 89 -5.23 15.15 14.19
C ASP A 89 -6.63 14.98 13.57
N GLU A 90 -7.31 16.09 13.25
CA GLU A 90 -8.61 16.10 12.59
C GLU A 90 -8.45 15.99 11.08
N ARG A 91 -8.29 14.75 10.61
CA ARG A 91 -8.17 14.44 9.18
C ARG A 91 -9.51 13.99 8.58
N LYS A 92 -9.98 14.70 7.57
CA LYS A 92 -11.02 14.22 6.64
C LYS A 92 -10.34 13.66 5.39
N GLN A 93 -10.59 12.39 5.10
CA GLN A 93 -10.00 11.72 3.94
C GLN A 93 -11.07 11.40 2.89
N ARG A 94 -10.70 11.58 1.62
CA ARG A 94 -11.49 11.12 0.47
C ARG A 94 -10.65 10.27 -0.47
N VAL A 95 -11.30 9.31 -1.12
CA VAL A 95 -10.74 8.49 -2.19
C VAL A 95 -11.39 8.93 -3.49
N ARG A 96 -10.58 9.46 -4.41
CA ARG A 96 -11.04 10.01 -5.70
C ARG A 96 -10.82 9.06 -6.87
N ALA A 97 -9.82 8.20 -6.74
CA ALA A 97 -9.55 7.12 -7.67
C ALA A 97 -8.92 5.96 -6.89
N LYS A 98 -9.10 4.74 -7.40
CA LYS A 98 -8.48 3.53 -6.88
C LYS A 98 -7.59 2.93 -7.95
N ALA A 99 -6.46 2.36 -7.55
CA ALA A 99 -5.72 1.46 -8.41
C ALA A 99 -6.41 0.09 -8.47
N ASP A 100 -6.06 -0.69 -9.50
CA ASP A 100 -6.53 -2.06 -9.61
C ASP A 100 -6.00 -2.90 -8.44
N PRO A 101 -6.83 -3.80 -7.88
CA PRO A 101 -6.42 -4.66 -6.79
C PRO A 101 -5.36 -5.65 -7.25
N PHE A 102 -4.54 -6.14 -6.31
CA PHE A 102 -3.56 -7.17 -6.63
C PHE A 102 -4.27 -8.51 -6.89
N THR A 103 -3.63 -9.38 -7.67
CA THR A 103 -4.14 -10.72 -8.00
C THR A 103 -3.08 -11.78 -7.71
N ILE A 104 -3.47 -13.04 -7.53
CA ILE A 104 -2.51 -14.13 -7.28
C ILE A 104 -1.60 -14.34 -8.49
N GLU A 105 -2.16 -14.23 -9.70
CA GLU A 105 -1.46 -14.41 -10.97
C GLU A 105 -0.33 -13.38 -11.14
N GLN A 106 -0.55 -12.13 -10.74
CA GLN A 106 0.48 -11.09 -10.74
C GLN A 106 1.58 -11.35 -9.70
N LEU A 107 1.27 -12.09 -8.64
CA LEU A 107 2.17 -12.32 -7.51
C LEU A 107 2.86 -13.69 -7.53
N GLN A 108 2.54 -14.54 -8.50
CA GLN A 108 2.90 -15.95 -8.49
C GLN A 108 4.42 -16.20 -8.49
N ASP A 109 5.18 -15.37 -9.20
CA ASP A 109 6.63 -15.52 -9.38
C ASP A 109 7.44 -14.81 -8.28
N ILE A 110 6.79 -14.12 -7.35
CA ILE A 110 7.46 -13.37 -6.29
C ILE A 110 7.80 -14.30 -5.15
N GLU A 111 9.09 -14.41 -4.84
CA GLU A 111 9.59 -15.19 -3.72
C GLU A 111 10.15 -14.27 -2.63
N SER A 112 9.67 -14.41 -1.40
CA SER A 112 10.20 -13.66 -0.26
C SER A 112 10.08 -14.42 1.07
N GLY A 113 10.98 -14.12 2.01
CA GLY A 113 10.88 -14.56 3.40
C GLY A 113 9.73 -13.88 4.14
N ILE A 114 9.54 -12.59 3.90
CA ILE A 114 8.48 -11.77 4.49
C ILE A 114 7.76 -10.98 3.39
N PHE A 115 6.44 -11.10 3.33
CA PHE A 115 5.58 -10.24 2.51
C PHE A 115 4.93 -9.19 3.40
N HIS A 116 5.23 -7.91 3.19
CA HIS A 116 4.56 -6.80 3.89
C HIS A 116 3.47 -6.19 2.99
N LEU A 117 2.21 -6.37 3.38
CA LEU A 117 1.04 -5.85 2.67
C LEU A 117 0.68 -4.47 3.21
N GLY A 118 1.03 -3.43 2.44
CA GLY A 118 0.70 -2.04 2.70
C GLY A 118 -0.71 -1.70 2.22
N ALA A 119 -1.74 -2.31 2.82
CA ALA A 119 -3.13 -2.11 2.42
C ALA A 119 -3.59 -0.68 2.71
N LEU A 120 -4.11 -0.01 1.68
CA LEU A 120 -4.63 1.35 1.74
C LEU A 120 -6.16 1.38 1.69
N LEU A 121 -6.77 0.41 1.02
CA LEU A 121 -8.20 0.19 0.90
C LEU A 121 -8.53 -1.30 1.14
N ALA A 122 -9.78 -1.56 1.57
CA ALA A 122 -10.22 -2.90 1.96
C ALA A 122 -10.24 -3.91 0.80
N ASP A 123 -10.25 -3.43 -0.44
CA ASP A 123 -10.27 -4.21 -1.67
C ASP A 123 -8.89 -4.38 -2.34
N ASP A 124 -7.81 -3.80 -1.81
CA ASP A 124 -6.46 -3.94 -2.39
C ASP A 124 -5.98 -5.40 -2.42
N PHE A 125 -6.31 -6.16 -1.36
CA PHE A 125 -5.92 -7.55 -1.17
C PHE A 125 -7.13 -8.40 -0.78
N SER A 126 -7.43 -9.41 -1.59
CA SER A 126 -8.42 -10.41 -1.23
C SER A 126 -7.92 -11.30 -0.07
N PRO A 127 -8.83 -11.90 0.72
CA PRO A 127 -8.46 -12.93 1.70
C PRO A 127 -7.65 -14.09 1.09
N ASP A 128 -7.88 -14.41 -0.18
CA ASP A 128 -7.15 -15.46 -0.91
C ASP A 128 -5.69 -15.10 -1.12
N ILE A 129 -5.36 -13.83 -1.40
CA ILE A 129 -3.97 -13.39 -1.53
C ILE A 129 -3.23 -13.54 -0.21
N ILE A 130 -3.86 -13.19 0.92
CA ILE A 130 -3.26 -13.36 2.25
C ILE A 130 -2.96 -14.84 2.51
N ARG A 131 -3.93 -15.73 2.22
CA ARG A 131 -3.76 -17.19 2.33
C ARG A 131 -2.64 -17.71 1.43
N TYR A 132 -2.62 -17.26 0.18
CA TYR A 132 -1.65 -17.66 -0.83
C TYR A 132 -0.23 -17.28 -0.40
N LEU A 133 -0.01 -16.01 -0.02
CA LEU A 133 1.31 -15.53 0.40
C LEU A 133 1.78 -16.17 1.70
N ALA A 134 0.87 -16.50 2.62
CA ALA A 134 1.20 -17.24 3.84
C ALA A 134 1.70 -18.66 3.56
N GLY A 135 1.36 -19.24 2.40
CA GLY A 135 1.95 -20.50 1.93
C GLY A 135 3.39 -20.36 1.40
N LYS A 136 3.84 -19.14 1.08
CA LYS A 136 5.16 -18.85 0.51
C LYS A 136 6.17 -18.28 1.52
N GLY A 137 5.68 -17.49 2.48
CA GLY A 137 6.51 -16.80 3.47
C GLY A 137 5.69 -16.21 4.62
N ARG A 138 6.35 -15.49 5.53
CA ARG A 138 5.67 -14.81 6.64
C ARG A 138 4.92 -13.58 6.12
N VAL A 139 3.65 -13.43 6.50
CA VAL A 139 2.86 -12.27 6.08
C VAL A 139 2.86 -11.20 7.18
N SER A 140 3.23 -9.98 6.82
CA SER A 140 3.08 -8.76 7.61
C SER A 140 2.00 -7.90 6.98
N VAL A 141 1.12 -7.30 7.77
CA VAL A 141 0.00 -6.50 7.25
C VAL A 141 -0.13 -5.18 8.01
N ASP A 142 -0.26 -4.08 7.28
CA ASP A 142 -0.84 -2.85 7.81
C ASP A 142 -2.37 -2.94 7.73
N SER A 143 -3.04 -2.89 8.88
CA SER A 143 -4.50 -3.04 8.96
C SER A 143 -5.27 -1.83 8.42
N GLN A 144 -4.58 -0.71 8.16
CA GLN A 144 -5.20 0.57 7.82
C GLN A 144 -6.22 0.46 6.69
N GLY A 145 -5.89 -0.23 5.59
CA GLY A 145 -6.80 -0.38 4.46
C GLY A 145 -8.09 -1.12 4.80
N TYR A 146 -8.04 -2.14 5.65
CA TYR A 146 -9.21 -2.96 6.00
C TYR A 146 -10.15 -2.30 7.01
N LEU A 147 -9.68 -1.25 7.70
CA LEU A 147 -10.47 -0.45 8.63
C LEU A 147 -11.10 0.78 7.96
N ARG A 148 -11.00 0.88 6.63
CA ARG A 148 -11.56 1.96 5.82
C ARG A 148 -12.70 1.45 4.96
N GLU A 149 -13.86 2.09 5.10
CA GLU A 149 -14.97 1.96 4.17
C GLU A 149 -15.11 3.24 3.35
N VAL A 150 -15.13 3.11 2.02
CA VAL A 150 -15.34 4.23 1.10
C VAL A 150 -16.82 4.28 0.71
N ARG A 151 -17.51 5.38 1.01
CA ARG A 151 -18.89 5.65 0.56
C ARG A 151 -18.93 6.95 -0.23
N ASP A 152 -19.36 6.87 -1.49
CA ASP A 152 -19.27 7.88 -2.56
C ASP A 152 -17.83 8.33 -2.87
N THR A 153 -17.15 8.93 -1.90
CA THR A 153 -15.72 9.23 -1.87
C THR A 153 -15.17 9.35 -0.45
N HIS A 154 -16.02 9.40 0.57
CA HIS A 154 -15.64 9.64 1.95
C HIS A 154 -15.16 8.36 2.61
N VAL A 155 -14.11 8.48 3.44
CA VAL A 155 -13.55 7.37 4.21
C VAL A 155 -14.15 7.35 5.61
N TYR A 156 -14.72 6.22 5.99
CA TYR A 156 -15.25 5.96 7.32
C TYR A 156 -14.46 4.85 7.99
N ALA A 157 -14.25 4.98 9.30
CA ALA A 157 -13.73 3.88 10.10
C ALA A 157 -14.79 2.75 10.16
N THR A 158 -14.35 1.53 9.91
CA THR A 158 -15.21 0.34 9.95
C THR A 158 -14.47 -0.83 10.58
N ASP A 159 -15.21 -1.88 10.91
CA ASP A 159 -14.61 -3.14 11.35
C ASP A 159 -14.04 -3.92 10.15
N TRP A 160 -12.93 -4.62 10.36
CA TRP A 160 -12.37 -5.49 9.33
C TRP A 160 -13.22 -6.77 9.19
N LYS A 161 -14.10 -6.78 8.19
CA LYS A 161 -15.08 -7.84 7.92
C LYS A 161 -14.53 -9.26 8.03
N ASN A 162 -13.38 -9.55 7.42
CA ASN A 162 -12.81 -10.90 7.31
C ASN A 162 -11.71 -11.17 8.35
N LYS A 163 -11.57 -10.34 9.40
CA LYS A 163 -10.45 -10.41 10.35
C LYS A 163 -10.26 -11.81 10.96
N GLN A 164 -11.34 -12.49 11.35
CA GLN A 164 -11.25 -13.82 11.95
C GLN A 164 -10.72 -14.88 10.97
N ASP A 165 -11.00 -14.71 9.68
CA ASP A 165 -10.57 -15.63 8.64
C ASP A 165 -9.11 -15.44 8.25
N VAL A 166 -8.62 -14.19 8.28
CA VAL A 166 -7.31 -13.83 7.73
C VAL A 166 -6.21 -13.64 8.79
N LEU A 167 -6.55 -13.20 10.00
CA LEU A 167 -5.56 -12.92 11.05
C LEU A 167 -4.71 -14.14 11.42
N LYS A 168 -5.26 -15.36 11.31
CA LYS A 168 -4.52 -16.61 11.56
C LYS A 168 -3.36 -16.86 10.57
N TYR A 169 -3.34 -16.16 9.43
CA TYR A 169 -2.28 -16.25 8.42
C TYR A 169 -1.25 -15.11 8.55
N ILE A 170 -1.55 -14.09 9.36
CA ILE A 170 -0.73 -12.89 9.52
C ILE A 170 0.24 -13.10 10.68
N HIS A 171 1.52 -13.02 10.38
CA HIS A 171 2.61 -13.17 11.36
C HIS A 171 2.90 -11.86 12.10
N PHE A 172 2.79 -10.73 11.41
CA PHE A 172 3.00 -9.39 11.98
C PHE A 172 1.83 -8.49 11.60
N LEU A 173 1.18 -7.87 12.59
CA LEU A 173 0.08 -6.94 12.36
C LEU A 173 0.45 -5.55 12.87
N LYS A 174 0.39 -4.55 11.99
CA LYS A 174 0.36 -3.15 12.40
C LYS A 174 -1.11 -2.72 12.53
N ALA A 175 -1.53 -2.50 13.77
CA ALA A 175 -2.82 -1.91 14.15
C ALA A 175 -2.63 -0.44 14.49
#